data_AF-A0A2D8ERQ4-F1
#
_entry.id   AF-A0A2D8ERQ4-F1
#
_cell.length_a   1.000
_cell.length_b   1.000
_cell.length_c   1.000
_cell.angle_alpha   90.00
_cell.angle_beta   90.00
_cell.angle_gamma   90.00
#
_symmetry.space_group_name_H-M   'P 1'
#
loop_
_entity.id
_entity.type
_entity.pdbx_description
1 polymer ?
#
loop_
_entity_poly.entity_id
_entity_poly.type
_entity_poly.pdbx_seq_one_letter_code
_entity_poly.pdbx_strand_id
1 'polypeptide(L)'
;MGVFYGCEYVSASTGEKIFSNQWKGSSADADSNHPVKAFVYDDPNQLFVIAGDAGGGSFDTESEIREVIFANAPMANGNAGNNTTGISTAVLDLSEVNTTATLGLRIVGIQDDPDNSDFTAAGIPFIVRINAHFNANASRFDSQTNSLTTGI
;
A
#
# COMPACT_ATOMS: atom_id res chain seq x y z
N MET A 1 1.18 -10.97 -3.11
CA MET A 1 1.35 -9.54 -2.74
C MET A 1 0.35 -9.25 -1.64
N GLY A 2 0.68 -8.38 -0.69
CA GLY A 2 -0.18 -8.05 0.45
C GLY A 2 0.49 -7.01 1.34
N VAL A 3 -0.23 -6.46 2.31
CA VAL A 3 0.29 -5.41 3.21
C VAL A 3 0.68 -6.03 4.54
N PHE A 4 1.92 -5.82 4.98
CA PHE A 4 2.41 -6.34 6.26
C PHE A 4 1.66 -5.67 7.43
N TYR A 5 1.01 -6.47 8.27
CA TYR A 5 0.32 -5.99 9.47
C TYR A 5 1.23 -6.02 10.69
N GLY A 6 2.04 -7.07 10.80
CA GLY A 6 2.90 -7.28 11.95
C GLY A 6 3.44 -8.70 12.00
N CYS A 7 4.19 -9.00 13.05
CA CYS A 7 4.78 -10.31 13.28
C CYS A 7 4.73 -10.71 14.75
N GLU A 8 4.61 -12.01 14.97
CA GLU A 8 4.77 -12.66 16.27
C GLU A 8 6.09 -13.41 16.28
N TYR A 9 6.93 -13.17 17.29
CA TYR A 9 8.20 -13.86 17.48
C TYR A 9 8.50 -14.04 18.97
N VAL A 10 9.41 -14.95 19.31
CA VAL A 10 9.92 -15.09 20.68
C VAL A 10 11.15 -14.21 20.83
N SER A 11 11.19 -13.35 21.84
CA SER A 11 12.31 -12.48 22.13
C SER A 11 13.56 -13.27 22.50
N ALA A 12 14.69 -13.00 21.86
CA ALA A 12 15.97 -13.63 22.24
C ALA A 12 16.50 -13.16 23.61
N SER A 13 16.06 -11.97 24.06
CA SER A 13 16.51 -11.38 25.33
C SER A 13 15.63 -11.75 26.52
N THR A 14 14.31 -11.89 26.32
CA THR A 14 13.36 -12.16 27.40
C THR A 14 12.76 -13.56 27.34
N GLY A 15 12.84 -14.26 26.20
CA GLY A 15 12.18 -15.56 25.99
C GLY A 15 10.66 -15.48 25.85
N GLU A 16 10.09 -14.27 25.88
CA GLU A 16 8.65 -14.05 25.80
C GLU A 16 8.19 -13.92 24.36
N LYS A 17 6.94 -14.30 24.10
CA LYS A 17 6.30 -14.08 22.82
C LYS A 17 5.86 -12.62 22.70
N ILE A 18 6.35 -11.93 21.67
CA ILE A 18 6.07 -10.53 21.36
C ILE A 18 5.33 -10.46 20.03
N PHE A 19 4.29 -9.64 19.99
CA PHE A 19 3.72 -9.14 18.74
C PHE A 19 4.26 -7.74 18.46
N SER A 20 4.72 -7.50 17.23
CA SER A 20 5.25 -6.22 16.79
C SER A 20 4.67 -5.83 15.43
N ASN A 21 4.24 -4.58 15.31
CA ASN A 21 3.77 -4.00 14.05
C ASN A 21 4.91 -3.80 13.02
N GLN A 22 6.17 -3.95 13.44
CA GLN A 22 7.35 -3.79 12.61
C GLN A 22 8.33 -4.94 12.80
N TRP A 23 9.06 -5.29 11.74
CA TRP A 23 10.16 -6.24 11.80
C TRP A 23 11.50 -5.49 11.74
N LYS A 24 12.29 -5.55 12.82
CA LYS A 24 13.58 -4.84 12.92
C LYS A 24 14.78 -5.61 12.36
N GLY A 25 14.54 -6.80 11.79
CA GLY A 25 15.52 -7.46 10.92
C GLY A 25 16.74 -8.07 11.60
N SER A 26 16.83 -8.08 12.93
CA SER A 26 17.98 -8.66 13.62
C SER A 26 17.62 -9.99 14.29
N SER A 27 18.51 -10.98 14.13
CA SER A 27 18.52 -12.21 14.93
C SER A 27 18.84 -11.96 16.41
N ALA A 28 19.14 -10.71 16.80
CA ALA A 28 19.31 -10.33 18.20
C ALA A 28 17.97 -10.08 18.90
N ASP A 29 16.89 -9.82 18.16
CA ASP A 29 15.58 -9.56 18.73
C ASP A 29 14.73 -10.83 18.79
N ALA A 30 14.83 -11.71 17.79
CA ALA A 30 14.07 -12.96 17.72
C ALA A 30 14.94 -14.19 17.98
N ASP A 31 14.50 -15.06 18.90
CA ASP A 31 15.16 -16.33 19.20
C ASP A 31 15.09 -17.28 18.00
N SER A 32 16.26 -17.64 17.46
CA SER A 32 16.42 -18.53 16.32
C SER A 32 15.85 -19.95 16.51
N ASN A 33 15.58 -20.37 17.75
CA ASN A 33 14.99 -21.68 18.03
C ASN A 33 13.46 -21.69 17.84
N HIS A 34 12.85 -20.53 17.63
CA HIS A 34 11.41 -20.37 17.49
C HIS A 34 11.05 -19.76 16.13
N PRO A 35 9.95 -20.20 15.48
CA PRO A 35 9.53 -19.63 14.21
C PRO A 35 9.00 -18.21 14.39
N VAL A 36 9.32 -17.34 13.44
CA VAL A 36 8.69 -16.02 13.29
C VAL A 36 7.44 -16.18 12.44
N LYS A 37 6.32 -15.62 12.89
CA LYS A 37 5.06 -15.60 12.14
C LYS A 37 4.79 -14.19 11.65
N ALA A 38 4.59 -14.01 10.36
CA ALA A 38 4.19 -12.73 9.77
C ALA A 38 2.70 -12.75 9.45
N PHE A 39 2.01 -11.66 9.76
CA PHE A 39 0.62 -11.41 9.42
C PHE A 39 0.57 -10.41 8.26
N VAL A 40 -0.15 -10.78 7.22
CA VAL A 40 -0.26 -10.01 5.98
C VAL A 40 -1.72 -9.90 5.62
N TYR A 41 -2.15 -8.69 5.30
CA TYR A 41 -3.43 -8.43 4.65
C TYR A 41 -3.33 -8.84 3.18
N ASP A 42 -4.02 -9.92 2.80
CA ASP A 42 -3.96 -10.54 1.48
C ASP A 42 -5.33 -10.74 0.81
N ASP A 43 -6.37 -10.07 1.32
CA ASP A 43 -7.66 -10.02 0.64
C ASP A 43 -7.55 -9.09 -0.59
N PRO A 44 -7.79 -9.60 -1.81
CA PRO A 44 -7.71 -8.80 -3.04
C PRO A 44 -8.70 -7.64 -3.11
N ASN A 45 -9.76 -7.66 -2.29
CA ASN A 45 -10.80 -6.63 -2.24
C ASN A 45 -10.63 -5.67 -1.04
N GLN A 46 -9.58 -5.83 -0.24
CA GLN A 46 -9.32 -4.93 0.88
C GLN A 46 -8.90 -3.54 0.36
N LEU A 47 -9.45 -2.51 1.00
CA LEU A 47 -9.11 -1.12 0.74
C LEU A 47 -8.11 -0.62 1.77
N PHE A 48 -7.20 0.25 1.32
CA PHE A 48 -6.14 0.84 2.11
C PHE A 48 -6.16 2.36 1.95
N VAL A 49 -5.70 3.07 2.97
CA VAL A 49 -5.46 4.51 2.88
C VAL A 49 -3.97 4.75 2.64
N ILE A 50 -3.64 5.59 1.66
CA ILE A 50 -2.29 6.02 1.35
C ILE A 50 -2.26 7.54 1.18
N ALA A 51 -1.18 8.18 1.62
CA ALA A 51 -0.99 9.61 1.37
C ALA A 51 -0.63 9.86 -0.10
N GLY A 52 -1.22 10.88 -0.70
CA GLY A 52 -0.79 11.42 -1.99
C GLY A 52 0.48 12.25 -1.87
N ASP A 53 1.28 12.26 -2.93
CA ASP A 53 2.33 13.25 -3.10
C ASP A 53 1.76 14.62 -3.50
N ALA A 54 2.62 15.59 -3.83
CA ALA A 54 2.18 16.94 -4.20
C ALA A 54 1.75 17.07 -5.69
N GLY A 55 1.65 15.96 -6.45
CA GLY A 55 1.16 15.96 -7.83
C GLY A 55 1.90 16.83 -8.84
N GLY A 56 3.08 17.35 -8.50
CA GLY A 56 3.90 18.17 -9.39
C GLY A 56 3.22 19.44 -9.92
N GLY A 57 2.19 19.96 -9.23
CA GLY A 57 1.42 21.14 -9.63
C GLY A 57 0.37 20.88 -10.73
N SER A 58 0.05 19.63 -11.05
CA SER A 58 -1.07 19.28 -11.96
C SER A 58 -2.38 18.96 -11.23
N PHE A 59 -2.35 18.96 -9.89
CA PHE A 59 -3.44 18.53 -9.04
C PHE A 59 -3.50 19.41 -7.81
N ASP A 60 -4.06 20.62 -7.96
CA ASP A 60 -4.07 21.67 -6.93
C ASP A 60 -5.49 21.93 -6.38
N THR A 61 -6.51 21.31 -6.99
CA THR A 61 -7.91 21.50 -6.61
C THR A 61 -8.60 20.18 -6.29
N GLU A 62 -9.62 20.26 -5.45
CA GLU A 62 -10.49 19.12 -5.14
C GLU A 62 -11.11 18.51 -6.40
N SER A 63 -11.45 19.34 -7.40
CA SER A 63 -12.05 18.87 -8.65
C SER A 63 -11.08 17.97 -9.43
N GLU A 64 -9.84 18.40 -9.62
CA GLU A 64 -8.80 17.63 -10.33
C GLU A 64 -8.48 16.32 -9.60
N ILE A 65 -8.43 16.36 -8.27
CA ILE A 65 -8.21 15.18 -7.43
C ILE A 65 -9.41 14.21 -7.49
N ARG A 66 -10.64 14.69 -7.64
CA ARG A 66 -11.82 13.83 -7.82
C ARG A 66 -11.89 13.21 -9.21
N GLU A 67 -11.30 13.84 -10.23
CA GLU A 67 -11.23 13.28 -11.59
C GLU A 67 -10.37 12.02 -11.69
N VAL A 68 -9.41 11.84 -10.79
CA VAL A 68 -8.55 10.64 -10.76
C VAL A 68 -9.17 9.44 -10.08
N ILE A 69 -10.38 9.57 -9.52
CA ILE A 69 -11.11 8.43 -8.96
C ILE A 69 -11.35 7.41 -10.09
N PHE A 70 -11.10 6.14 -9.81
CA PHE A 70 -11.11 5.04 -10.79
C PHE A 70 -9.98 5.07 -11.83
N ALA A 71 -8.98 5.95 -11.69
CA ALA A 71 -7.70 5.79 -12.38
C ALA A 71 -6.78 4.83 -11.60
N ASN A 72 -5.62 4.53 -12.20
CA ASN A 72 -4.55 3.78 -11.56
C ASN A 72 -3.33 4.68 -11.38
N ALA A 73 -2.50 4.37 -10.38
CA ALA A 73 -1.27 5.10 -10.10
C ALA A 73 -0.18 4.16 -9.56
N PRO A 74 1.10 4.52 -9.75
CA PRO A 74 2.19 3.84 -9.08
C PRO A 74 2.35 4.34 -7.63
N MET A 75 3.22 3.64 -6.88
CA MET A 75 3.70 4.12 -5.59
C MET A 75 5.05 4.80 -5.80
N ALA A 76 5.19 6.05 -5.38
CA ALA A 76 6.50 6.66 -5.22
C ALA A 76 7.11 6.19 -3.89
N ASN A 77 8.43 6.00 -3.85
CA ASN A 77 9.19 5.59 -2.66
C ASN A 77 8.70 4.28 -1.99
N GLY A 78 8.09 3.38 -2.76
CA GLY A 78 7.53 2.11 -2.27
C GLY A 78 8.55 1.12 -1.68
N ASN A 79 9.85 1.34 -1.92
CA ASN A 79 10.94 0.47 -1.48
C ASN A 79 11.69 0.99 -0.25
N ALA A 80 11.22 2.07 0.37
CA ALA A 80 11.86 2.71 1.52
C ALA A 80 10.91 2.83 2.73
N GLY A 81 11.50 3.08 3.89
CA GLY A 81 10.80 3.16 5.17
C GLY A 81 11.73 3.66 6.27
N ASN A 82 11.15 3.97 7.43
CA ASN A 82 11.88 4.45 8.60
C ASN A 82 12.10 3.31 9.60
N ASN A 83 13.35 2.93 9.84
CA ASN A 83 13.69 1.83 10.75
C ASN A 83 13.39 2.12 12.24
N THR A 84 13.18 3.38 12.60
CA THR A 84 12.84 3.78 13.97
C THR A 84 11.34 3.67 14.21
N THR A 85 10.53 4.24 13.30
CA THR A 85 9.06 4.27 13.44
C THR A 85 8.38 3.05 12.83
N GLY A 86 9.05 2.34 11.91
CA GLY A 86 8.50 1.22 11.15
C GLY A 86 7.54 1.65 10.03
N ILE A 87 7.45 2.95 9.75
CA ILE A 87 6.49 3.52 8.78
C ILE A 87 7.11 3.53 7.39
N SER A 88 6.34 3.09 6.38
CA SER A 88 6.73 3.17 4.97
C SER A 88 6.75 4.63 4.49
N THR A 89 7.69 4.96 3.60
CA THR A 89 7.71 6.27 2.92
C THR A 89 6.89 6.29 1.64
N ALA A 90 6.16 5.20 1.35
CA ALA A 90 5.41 5.07 0.12
C ALA A 90 4.26 6.07 0.08
N VAL A 91 4.12 6.74 -1.05
CA VAL A 91 3.03 7.68 -1.35
C VAL A 91 2.44 7.34 -2.71
N LEU A 92 1.18 7.73 -2.93
CA LEU A 92 0.55 7.68 -4.25
C LEU A 92 1.19 8.76 -5.12
N ASP A 93 1.73 8.36 -6.28
CA ASP A 93 2.29 9.32 -7.25
C ASP A 93 1.15 9.89 -8.10
N LEU A 94 0.75 11.13 -7.81
CA LEU A 94 -0.33 11.79 -8.55
C LEU A 94 0.11 12.20 -9.96
N SER A 95 1.39 12.48 -10.17
CA SER A 95 1.91 12.93 -11.47
C SER A 95 1.91 11.82 -12.54
N GLU A 96 1.92 10.55 -12.11
CA GLU A 96 1.89 9.38 -12.97
C GLU A 96 0.52 8.67 -13.04
N VAL A 97 -0.55 9.32 -12.57
CA VAL A 97 -1.90 8.77 -12.66
C VAL A 97 -2.28 8.51 -14.12
N ASN A 98 -2.75 7.29 -14.42
CA ASN A 98 -3.18 6.90 -15.75
C ASN A 98 -4.22 5.77 -15.73
N THR A 99 -4.82 5.47 -16.87
CA THR A 99 -5.75 4.34 -17.04
C THR A 99 -5.03 3.00 -17.26
N THR A 100 -3.69 3.01 -17.36
CA THR A 100 -2.87 1.82 -17.60
C THR A 100 -3.05 0.76 -16.50
N ALA A 101 -3.37 -0.47 -16.90
CA ALA A 101 -3.65 -1.58 -15.98
C ALA A 101 -2.42 -2.13 -15.24
N THR A 102 -1.20 -1.79 -15.70
CA THR A 102 0.06 -2.23 -15.08
C THR A 102 0.44 -1.41 -13.85
N LEU A 103 -0.25 -0.30 -13.58
CA LEU A 103 -0.01 0.53 -12.40
C LEU A 103 -0.56 -0.14 -11.13
N GLY A 104 0.23 -0.07 -10.05
CA GLY A 104 0.08 -0.91 -8.86
C GLY A 104 -1.14 -0.63 -7.99
N LEU A 105 -1.67 0.60 -8.02
CA LEU A 105 -2.79 1.02 -7.19
C LEU A 105 -3.98 1.46 -8.04
N ARG A 106 -5.19 1.08 -7.63
CA ARG A 106 -6.47 1.58 -8.15
C ARG A 106 -7.02 2.58 -7.15
N ILE A 107 -7.30 3.80 -7.60
CA ILE A 107 -7.93 4.83 -6.76
C ILE A 107 -9.43 4.54 -6.71
N VAL A 108 -9.98 4.38 -5.49
CA VAL A 108 -11.40 4.09 -5.25
C VAL A 108 -12.12 5.31 -4.69
N GLY A 109 -11.39 6.19 -4.01
CA GLY A 109 -11.92 7.44 -3.50
C GLY A 109 -10.86 8.24 -2.76
N ILE A 110 -11.30 9.35 -2.18
CA ILE A 110 -10.53 10.20 -1.28
C ILE A 110 -11.24 10.16 0.06
N GLN A 111 -10.49 10.08 1.15
CA GLN A 111 -11.05 10.23 2.48
C GLN A 111 -11.28 11.71 2.75
N ASP A 112 -12.52 12.09 3.04
CA ASP A 112 -12.82 13.47 3.44
C ASP A 112 -12.23 13.71 4.84
N ASP A 113 -11.19 14.53 4.92
CA ASP A 113 -10.54 14.95 6.16
C ASP A 113 -10.43 16.49 6.19
N PRO A 114 -11.13 17.18 7.11
CA PRO A 114 -11.08 18.64 7.19
C PRO A 114 -9.68 19.18 7.53
N ASP A 115 -8.83 18.38 8.20
CA ASP A 115 -7.46 18.78 8.53
C ASP A 115 -6.53 18.66 7.31
N ASN A 116 -6.97 18.00 6.24
CA ASN A 116 -6.22 17.81 5.00
C ASN A 116 -6.98 18.32 3.76
N SER A 117 -7.67 19.45 3.92
CA SER A 117 -8.43 20.13 2.85
C SER A 117 -7.57 20.96 1.89
N ASP A 118 -6.25 21.02 2.10
CA ASP A 118 -5.32 21.66 1.17
C ASP A 118 -4.94 20.68 0.06
N PHE A 119 -5.59 20.82 -1.09
CA PHE A 119 -5.37 19.95 -2.24
C PHE A 119 -4.09 20.28 -3.01
N THR A 120 -3.37 21.35 -2.66
CA THR A 120 -2.09 21.74 -3.28
C THR A 120 -0.88 21.12 -2.57
N ALA A 121 -1.11 20.51 -1.40
CA ALA A 121 -0.07 19.93 -0.56
C ALA A 121 -0.04 18.40 -0.65
N ALA A 122 1.14 17.82 -0.44
CA ALA A 122 1.26 16.37 -0.20
C ALA A 122 0.54 15.99 1.11
N GLY A 123 0.01 14.77 1.17
CA GLY A 123 -0.63 14.24 2.38
C GLY A 123 -2.12 13.92 2.23
N ILE A 124 -2.74 14.26 1.10
CA ILE A 124 -4.17 13.97 0.85
C ILE A 124 -4.41 12.46 0.97
N PRO A 125 -5.34 12.01 1.83
CA PRO A 125 -5.57 10.59 2.04
C PRO A 125 -6.42 9.98 0.91
N PHE A 126 -5.82 9.08 0.14
CA PHE A 126 -6.49 8.32 -0.91
C PHE A 126 -6.87 6.94 -0.44
N ILE A 127 -8.09 6.52 -0.79
CA ILE A 127 -8.56 5.15 -0.61
C ILE A 127 -8.21 4.37 -1.88
N VAL A 128 -7.36 3.36 -1.73
CA VAL A 128 -6.82 2.58 -2.84
C VAL A 128 -7.04 1.08 -2.65
N ARG A 129 -7.08 0.36 -3.76
CA ARG A 129 -6.99 -1.10 -3.82
C ARG A 129 -5.72 -1.49 -4.58
N ILE A 130 -5.07 -2.58 -4.17
CA ILE A 130 -3.90 -3.11 -4.88
C ILE A 130 -4.35 -3.81 -6.17
N ASN A 131 -3.78 -3.41 -7.31
CA ASN A 131 -3.98 -4.08 -8.58
C ASN A 131 -3.12 -5.33 -8.69
N ALA A 132 -3.52 -6.25 -9.57
CA ALA A 132 -2.82 -7.51 -9.82
C ALA A 132 -2.52 -8.35 -8.56
N HIS A 133 -3.44 -8.36 -7.60
CA HIS A 133 -3.28 -9.14 -6.39
C HIS A 133 -3.18 -10.64 -6.71
N PHE A 134 -2.25 -11.36 -6.09
CA PHE A 134 -2.00 -12.79 -6.38
C PHE A 134 -3.25 -13.65 -6.22
N ASN A 135 -4.02 -13.41 -5.15
CA ASN A 135 -5.29 -14.10 -4.85
C ASN A 135 -6.49 -13.58 -5.69
N ALA A 136 -6.30 -12.61 -6.59
CA ALA A 136 -7.36 -12.12 -7.48
C ALA A 136 -7.41 -12.92 -8.78
N ASN A 137 -8.59 -12.95 -9.39
CA ASN A 137 -8.78 -13.48 -10.74
C ASN A 137 -7.94 -12.75 -11.80
N ALA A 138 -7.57 -11.49 -11.59
CA ALA A 138 -6.69 -10.71 -12.46
C ALA A 138 -5.32 -10.49 -11.80
N SER A 139 -4.55 -11.55 -11.54
CA SER A 139 -3.33 -11.54 -10.71
C SER A 139 -2.03 -11.10 -11.41
N ARG A 140 -2.12 -10.44 -12.57
CA ARG A 140 -0.96 -10.05 -13.39
C ARG A 140 -1.00 -8.58 -13.79
N PHE A 141 0.18 -7.94 -13.82
CA PHE A 141 0.37 -6.61 -14.41
C PHE A 141 0.50 -6.76 -15.94
N ASP A 142 -0.58 -7.15 -16.60
CA ASP A 142 -0.64 -7.27 -18.05
C ASP A 142 -1.60 -6.19 -18.59
N SER A 143 -1.22 -5.56 -19.70
CA SER A 143 -2.07 -4.61 -20.43
C SER A 143 -3.14 -5.34 -21.26
N GLN A 144 -2.97 -6.66 -21.47
CA GLN A 144 -3.88 -7.46 -22.28
C GLN A 144 -5.01 -8.08 -21.44
N THR A 145 -6.24 -7.93 -21.91
CA THR A 145 -7.48 -8.54 -21.41
C THR A 145 -7.50 -10.04 -21.66
N ASN A 146 -6.52 -10.76 -21.12
CA ASN A 146 -6.52 -12.21 -21.16
C ASN A 146 -7.36 -12.68 -19.98
N SER A 147 -8.67 -12.85 -20.23
CA SER A 147 -9.61 -13.40 -19.26
C SER A 147 -9.05 -14.66 -18.61
N LEU A 148 -8.83 -14.62 -17.30
CA LEU A 148 -8.41 -15.78 -16.51
C LEU A 148 -9.59 -16.66 -16.08
N THR A 149 -10.82 -16.23 -16.36
CA THR A 149 -11.98 -17.12 -16.32
C THR A 149 -11.93 -18.02 -17.55
N THR A 150 -11.63 -19.29 -17.30
CA THR A 150 -12.09 -20.36 -18.19
C THR A 150 -13.60 -20.34 -18.06
N GLY A 151 -14.29 -19.79 -19.07
CA GLY A 151 -15.73 -19.79 -19.10
C GLY A 151 -16.28 -21.19 -18.84
N ILE A 152 -16.97 -21.32 -17.72
CA ILE A 152 -17.96 -22.36 -17.43
C ILE A 152 -19.21 -21.64 -16.94
#